data_AF-A0A2D6ZNT4-F1
#
_entry.id   AF-A0A2D6ZNT4-F1
#
_cell.length_a   1.000
_cell.length_b   1.000
_cell.length_c   1.000
_cell.angle_alpha   90.00
_cell.angle_beta   90.00
_cell.angle_gamma   90.00
#
_symmetry.space_group_name_H-M   'P 1'
#
loop_
_entity.id
_entity.type
_entity.pdbx_description
1 polymer ?
#
loop_
_entity_poly.entity_id
_entity_poly.type
_entity_poly.pdbx_seq_one_letter_code
_entity_poly.pdbx_strand_id
1 'polypeptide(L)'
;MGKKNSSKTKYDLIFIDPPFNKNLIDNLLSNILRRGLLSENGKIYFEFEKKLDLKIPESLILKKKKSLGKKSYVLAEVTCLSS
;
A
#
# COMPACT_ATOMS: atom_id res chain seq x y z
N MET A 1 13.10 -12.15 30.92
CA MET A 1 12.61 -12.75 29.66
C MET A 1 11.66 -11.78 28.96
N GLY A 2 12.06 -11.16 27.86
CA GLY A 2 11.16 -10.32 27.06
C GLY A 2 10.43 -11.17 26.02
N LYS A 3 9.09 -11.12 26.00
CA LYS A 3 8.28 -11.80 24.98
C LYS A 3 8.68 -11.29 23.59
N LYS A 4 9.36 -12.12 22.80
CA LYS A 4 9.45 -11.96 21.34
C LYS A 4 8.05 -12.28 20.80
N ASN A 5 7.27 -11.26 20.44
CA ASN A 5 6.07 -11.46 19.63
C ASN A 5 6.52 -11.84 18.21
N SER A 6 6.73 -13.14 17.98
CA SER A 6 7.27 -13.70 16.74
C SER A 6 6.20 -14.13 15.74
N SER A 7 5.06 -13.44 15.70
CA SER A 7 4.19 -13.42 14.52
C SER A 7 4.22 -12.01 13.96
N LYS A 8 4.84 -11.83 12.78
CA LYS A 8 4.60 -10.62 12.00
C LYS A 8 3.16 -10.71 11.54
N THR A 9 2.25 -10.05 12.25
CA THR A 9 0.84 -9.97 11.87
C THR A 9 0.76 -9.47 10.43
N LYS A 10 0.13 -10.28 9.58
CA LYS A 10 -0.18 -9.92 8.20
C LYS A 10 -1.63 -9.49 8.12
N TYR A 11 -1.91 -8.61 7.18
CA TYR A 11 -3.25 -8.08 6.92
C TYR A 11 -3.69 -8.45 5.51
N ASP A 12 -4.94 -8.87 5.36
CA ASP A 12 -5.53 -9.14 4.05
C ASP A 12 -5.92 -7.86 3.31
N LEU A 13 -6.15 -6.78 4.06
CA LEU A 13 -6.50 -5.48 3.53
C LEU A 13 -5.93 -4.37 4.39
N ILE A 14 -5.23 -3.42 3.77
CA ILE A 14 -4.74 -2.20 4.42
C ILE A 14 -5.37 -0.99 3.73
N PHE A 15 -5.88 -0.05 4.52
CA PHE A 15 -6.41 1.23 4.06
C PHE A 15 -5.43 2.36 4.39
N ILE A 16 -5.16 3.24 3.42
CA ILE A 16 -4.23 4.36 3.56
C ILE A 16 -4.90 5.65 3.08
N ASP A 17 -5.22 6.54 4.01
CA ASP A 17 -5.67 7.91 3.72
C ASP A 17 -4.70 8.90 4.39
N PRO A 18 -3.55 9.18 3.76
CA PRO A 18 -2.55 10.05 4.34
C PRO A 18 -2.95 11.52 4.17
N PRO A 19 -2.47 12.43 5.05
CA PRO A 19 -2.69 13.86 4.84
C PRO A 19 -2.09 14.32 3.50
N PHE A 20 -2.85 15.16 2.79
CA PHE A 20 -2.48 15.71 1.47
C PHE A 20 -1.26 16.65 1.54
N ASN A 21 -0.63 16.85 0.38
CA ASN A 21 0.49 17.74 0.07
C ASN A 21 1.81 17.40 0.76
N LYS A 22 2.00 16.15 1.19
CA LYS A 22 3.21 15.70 1.91
C LYS A 22 3.97 14.57 1.20
N ASN A 23 3.54 14.14 0.00
CA ASN A 23 4.14 13.04 -0.76
C ASN A 23 4.43 11.79 0.09
N LEU A 24 3.58 11.50 1.07
CA LEU A 24 3.81 10.41 2.03
C LEU A 24 3.48 9.04 1.44
N ILE A 25 2.66 9.00 0.39
CA ILE A 25 2.11 7.77 -0.14
C ILE A 25 3.21 6.84 -0.67
N ASP A 26 4.24 7.38 -1.35
CA ASP A 26 5.36 6.59 -1.87
C ASP A 26 6.07 5.84 -0.73
N ASN A 27 6.46 6.58 0.31
CA ASN A 27 7.14 6.01 1.47
C ASN A 27 6.26 5.01 2.25
N LEU A 28 4.96 5.29 2.38
CA LEU A 28 4.02 4.37 3.04
C LEU A 28 3.93 3.05 2.28
N LEU A 29 3.72 3.08 0.96
CA LEU A 29 3.66 1.89 0.12
C LEU A 29 4.97 1.09 0.22
N SER A 30 6.13 1.74 0.08
CA SER A 30 7.43 1.08 0.20
C SER A 30 7.66 0.46 1.58
N ASN A 31 7.26 1.13 2.66
CA ASN A 31 7.42 0.64 4.03
C ASN A 31 6.52 -0.56 4.33
N ILE A 32 5.28 -0.55 3.85
CA ILE A 32 4.32 -1.64 4.03
C ILE A 32 4.82 -2.90 3.34
N LEU A 33 5.27 -2.77 2.09
CA LEU A 33 5.83 -3.87 1.31
C LEU A 33 7.12 -4.40 1.94
N ARG A 34 8.07 -3.52 2.28
CA ARG A 34 9.35 -3.92 2.89
C ARG A 34 9.18 -4.63 4.23
N ARG A 35 8.18 -4.25 5.02
CA ARG A 35 7.89 -4.89 6.32
C ARG A 35 7.15 -6.22 6.17
N GLY A 36 6.63 -6.53 4.98
CA GLY A 36 5.87 -7.76 4.72
C GLY A 36 4.55 -7.81 5.48
N LEU A 37 3.85 -6.66 5.57
CA LEU A 37 2.62 -6.53 6.36
C LEU A 37 1.38 -7.07 5.64
N LEU A 38 1.44 -7.30 4.34
CA LEU A 38 0.32 -7.89 3.59
C LEU A 38 0.43 -9.41 3.57
N SER A 39 -0.72 -10.09 3.65
CA SER A 39 -0.83 -11.53 3.36
C SER A 39 -0.59 -11.81 1.88
N GLU A 40 -0.46 -13.09 1.52
CA GLU A 40 -0.44 -13.49 0.12
C GLU A 40 -1.76 -13.07 -0.54
N ASN A 41 -1.67 -12.39 -1.69
CA ASN A 41 -2.83 -11.77 -2.36
C ASN A 41 -3.55 -10.70 -1.51
N GLY A 42 -2.87 -10.19 -0.47
CA GLY A 42 -3.34 -9.07 0.34
C GLY A 42 -3.51 -7.81 -0.51
N LYS A 43 -4.49 -6.99 -0.15
CA LYS A 43 -4.88 -5.81 -0.90
C LYS A 43 -4.52 -4.53 -0.16
N ILE A 44 -4.25 -3.48 -0.94
CA ILE A 44 -3.99 -2.14 -0.44
C ILE A 44 -4.98 -1.19 -1.10
N TYR A 45 -5.76 -0.48 -0.28
CA TYR A 45 -6.58 0.63 -0.73
C TYR A 45 -5.92 1.92 -0.28
N PHE A 46 -5.73 2.87 -1.20
CA PHE A 46 -5.11 4.14 -0.84
C PHE A 46 -5.62 5.34 -1.63
N GLU A 47 -5.57 6.48 -0.97
CA GLU A 47 -5.85 7.79 -1.56
C GLU A 47 -4.57 8.58 -1.79
N PHE A 48 -4.54 9.34 -2.89
CA PHE A 48 -3.46 10.27 -3.18
C PHE A 48 -3.94 11.41 -4.08
N GLU A 49 -3.13 12.46 -4.18
CA GLU A 49 -3.45 13.59 -5.04
C GLU A 49 -3.34 13.23 -6.51
N LYS A 50 -4.33 13.65 -7.32
CA LYS A 50 -4.36 13.36 -8.76
C LYS A 50 -3.14 13.91 -9.51
N LYS A 51 -2.54 15.01 -9.02
CA LYS A 51 -1.37 15.66 -9.64
C LYS A 51 -0.04 15.05 -9.20
N LEU A 52 -0.04 14.17 -8.20
CA LEU A 52 1.17 13.49 -7.75
C LEU A 52 1.56 12.43 -8.78
N ASP A 53 2.81 12.47 -9.24
CA ASP A 53 3.40 11.43 -10.07
C ASP A 53 3.80 10.25 -9.17
N LEU A 54 2.80 9.46 -8.80
CA LEU A 54 2.95 8.31 -7.91
C LEU A 54 3.58 7.14 -8.67
N LYS A 55 4.74 6.68 -8.19
CA LYS A 55 5.39 5.47 -8.70
C LYS A 55 4.86 4.27 -7.93
N ILE A 56 3.99 3.50 -8.57
CA ILE A 56 3.48 2.26 -7.99
C ILE A 56 4.61 1.21 -7.98
N PRO A 57 4.94 0.63 -6.82
CA PRO A 57 5.90 -0.48 -6.75
C PRO A 57 5.49 -1.66 -7.63
N GLU A 58 6.45 -2.31 -8.28
CA GLU A 58 6.21 -3.44 -9.19
C GLU A 58 5.50 -4.63 -8.51
N SER A 59 5.69 -4.80 -7.20
CA SER A 59 5.03 -5.82 -6.40
C SER A 59 3.54 -5.55 -6.14
N LEU A 60 3.00 -4.45 -6.66
CA LEU A 60 1.58 -4.10 -6.57
C LEU A 60 0.95 -4.08 -7.97
N ILE A 61 -0.07 -4.92 -8.15
CA ILE A 61 -0.91 -4.89 -9.34
C ILE A 61 -2.12 -4.01 -9.07
N LEU A 62 -2.27 -2.95 -9.86
CA LEU A 62 -3.48 -2.11 -9.84
C LEU A 62 -4.69 -2.93 -10.29
N LYS A 63 -5.70 -3.03 -9.42
CA LYS A 63 -7.00 -3.65 -9.75
C LYS A 63 -8.04 -2.61 -10.11
N LYS A 64 -8.02 -1.45 -9.44
CA LYS A 64 -8.95 -0.36 -9.69
C LYS A 64 -8.29 0.98 -9.42
N LYS A 65 -8.58 1.97 -10.27
CA LYS A 65 -8.25 3.37 -10.05
C LYS A 65 -9.46 4.23 -10.41
N LYS A 66 -9.85 5.13 -9.51
CA LYS A 66 -10.87 6.15 -9.77
C LYS A 66 -10.28 7.50 -9.38
N SER A 67 -10.53 8.54 -10.17
CA SER A 67 -10.20 9.92 -9.78
C SER A 67 -11.47 10.75 -9.67
N LEU A 68 -11.57 11.54 -8.60
CA LEU A 68 -12.67 12.47 -8.36
C LEU A 68 -12.11 13.77 -7.77
N GLY A 69 -12.41 14.89 -8.43
CA GLY A 69 -11.85 16.19 -8.05
C GLY A 69 -10.32 16.16 -8.06
N LYS A 70 -9.72 16.50 -6.92
CA LYS A 70 -8.26 16.56 -6.72
C LYS A 70 -7.65 15.24 -6.21
N LYS A 71 -8.45 14.20 -6.00
CA LYS A 71 -8.00 12.92 -5.43
C LYS A 71 -8.06 11.78 -6.45
N SER A 72 -7.22 10.79 -6.23
CA SER A 72 -7.27 9.47 -6.84
C SER A 72 -7.36 8.41 -5.74
N TYR A 73 -8.15 7.37 -6.00
CA TYR A 73 -8.44 6.25 -5.12
C TYR A 73 -8.01 4.99 -5.86
N VAL A 74 -7.16 4.18 -5.24
CA VAL A 74 -6.62 2.97 -5.86
C VAL A 74 -6.84 1.78 -4.97
N LEU A 75 -7.24 0.66 -5.58
CA LEU A 75 -7.14 -0.67 -5.01
C LEU A 75 -6.06 -1.41 -5.78
N ALA A 76 -5.04 -1.87 -5.08
CA ALA A 76 -3.98 -2.72 -5.60
C ALA A 76 -3.88 -4.02 -4.81
N GLU A 77 -3.33 -5.06 -5.43
CA GLU A 77 -3.10 -6.37 -4.82
C GLU A 77 -1.61 -6.66 -4.86
N VAL A 78 -1.08 -7.20 -3.76
CA VAL A 78 0.31 -7.64 -3.72
C VAL A 78 0.44 -8.92 -4.54
N THR A 79 1.44 -8.95 -5.41
CA THR A 79 1.89 -10.20 -6.00
C THR A 79 3.10 -10.71 -5.26
N CYS A 80 3.08 -12.00 -4.94
CA CYS A 80 4.32 -12.70 -4.69
C CYS A 80 5.11 -12.66 -6.00
N LEU A 81 6.23 -11.94 -6.02
CA LEU A 81 7.29 -12.24 -6.99
C LEU A 81 7.77 -13.64 -6.61
N SER A 82 7.23 -14.66 -7.28
CA SER A 82 7.76 -16.01 -7.18
C SER A 82 9.25 -15.93 -7.48
N SER A 83 10.06 -16.28 -6.48
CA SER A 83 11.51 -16.47 -6.65
C SER A 83 11.77 -17.64 -7.60
#